data_AF-A0A842VES1-F1
#
_entry.id   AF-A0A842VES1-F1
#
_cell.length_a   1.000
_cell.length_b   1.000
_cell.length_c   1.000
_cell.angle_alpha   90.00
_cell.angle_beta   90.00
_cell.angle_gamma   90.00
#
_symmetry.space_group_name_H-M   'P 1'
#
loop_
_entity.id
_entity.type
_entity.pdbx_description
1 polymer ?
#
loop_
_entity_poly.entity_id
_entity_poly.type
_entity_poly.pdbx_seq_one_letter_code
_entity_poly.pdbx_strand_id
1 'polypeptide(L)'
;MSELTTNLSLTPKKIREAYVNGKFSKAEAEDRLISLMEISESDKIRAQCINKLNEIDAKNDKLFKLLESILISDSSPHVRSAAVKLLLKSFLKKSSQALLWVVRRDKSPLVLNPIIEFFEKNPSLLSDSLKQEINEILTKFAQIMGIVVDEIKFFLDIEILFALGKTNYEINLEFYNYLKLFEDIKYKNKWISINGSGRVEALTYDCQAWRYLKEGGPSITSVLNLEYPSLYLSTIIDYSDDLDGKIFVPKSITYLSKLKLLNLSSNNLSNVPDSIGNLVDLKILDLSRNQLEKIPKSFSNLKNIRVLNLSYNNLKNLPDFITKWQSLSELRLKENKFKNLSPIVENLSKKLDVLKI
;
A
#
# COMPACT_ATOMS: atom_id res chain seq x y z
N MET A 1 35.96 39.01 13.68
CA MET A 1 35.20 38.63 12.47
C MET A 1 36.10 37.76 11.62
N SER A 2 35.67 36.52 11.33
CA SER A 2 36.03 35.67 10.16
C SER A 2 36.33 34.18 10.41
N GLU A 3 35.67 33.50 11.36
CA GLU A 3 35.65 32.01 11.39
C GLU A 3 34.24 31.41 11.60
N LEU A 4 33.18 32.17 11.32
CA LEU A 4 31.78 31.75 11.54
C LEU A 4 31.00 31.43 10.26
N THR A 5 31.66 31.22 9.12
CA THR A 5 30.99 31.00 7.82
C THR A 5 31.48 29.76 7.06
N THR A 6 31.44 28.59 7.70
CA THR A 6 31.16 27.34 6.99
C THR A 6 29.80 26.82 7.42
N ASN A 7 28.77 27.62 7.13
CA ASN A 7 27.37 27.27 7.32
C ASN A 7 26.95 26.30 6.19
N LEU A 8 27.48 25.07 6.19
CA LEU A 8 26.81 23.97 5.51
C LEU A 8 25.50 23.76 6.29
N SER A 9 24.35 24.07 5.70
CA SER A 9 23.05 23.76 6.31
C SER A 9 23.07 22.31 6.82
N LEU A 10 22.96 22.16 8.13
CA LEU A 10 23.06 20.88 8.81
C LEU A 10 21.78 20.10 8.49
N THR A 11 21.90 18.96 7.80
CA THR A 11 20.74 18.13 7.43
C THR A 11 20.72 16.85 8.25
N PRO A 12 19.56 16.18 8.42
CA PRO A 12 19.49 14.92 9.16
C PRO A 12 20.46 13.87 8.60
N LYS A 13 20.60 13.83 7.26
CA LYS A 13 21.55 12.97 6.56
C LYS A 13 23.00 13.26 6.95
N LYS A 14 23.42 14.53 6.90
CA LYS A 14 24.79 14.92 7.26
C LYS A 14 25.12 14.61 8.73
N ILE A 15 24.16 14.80 9.64
CA ILE A 15 24.34 14.47 11.06
C ILE A 15 24.57 12.96 11.23
N ARG A 16 23.75 12.13 10.57
CA ARG A 16 23.92 10.67 10.61
C ARG A 16 25.26 10.22 10.03
N GLU A 17 25.67 10.78 8.90
CA GLU A 17 26.95 10.48 8.26
C GLU A 17 28.14 10.87 9.15
N ALA A 18 28.08 12.03 9.80
CA ALA A 18 29.10 12.44 10.76
C ALA A 18 29.20 11.46 11.95
N TYR A 19 28.07 10.95 12.45
CA TYR A 19 28.07 9.89 13.47
C TYR A 19 28.66 8.57 12.95
N VAL A 20 28.28 8.10 11.75
CA VAL A 20 28.88 6.88 11.14
C VAL A 20 30.40 7.00 11.06
N ASN A 21 30.88 8.17 10.66
CA ASN A 21 32.30 8.45 10.45
C ASN A 21 33.06 8.76 11.76
N GLY A 22 32.44 8.59 12.92
CA GLY A 22 33.05 8.85 14.23
C GLY A 22 33.33 10.32 14.54
N LYS A 23 32.81 11.26 13.73
CA LYS A 23 32.97 12.71 13.95
C LYS A 23 32.08 13.24 15.07
N PHE A 24 30.95 12.58 15.31
CA PHE A 24 30.08 12.85 16.45
C PHE A 24 29.99 11.59 17.30
N SER A 25 29.95 11.76 18.61
CA SER A 25 29.45 10.74 19.53
C SER A 25 27.95 10.49 19.30
N LYS A 26 27.43 9.39 19.82
CA LYS A 26 25.99 9.10 19.76
C LYS A 26 25.16 10.20 20.43
N ALA A 27 25.58 10.67 21.60
CA ALA A 27 24.89 11.73 22.34
C ALA A 27 24.85 13.05 21.55
N GLU A 28 25.97 13.47 20.95
CA GLU A 28 26.01 14.68 20.11
C GLU A 28 25.12 14.57 18.88
N ALA A 29 25.08 13.39 18.24
CA ALA A 29 24.21 13.16 17.10
C ALA A 29 22.73 13.21 17.50
N GLU A 30 22.37 12.63 18.64
CA GLU A 30 21.02 12.69 19.21
C GLU A 30 20.59 14.13 19.48
N ASP A 31 21.41 14.91 20.20
CA ASP A 31 21.11 16.30 20.55
C ASP A 31 20.92 17.16 19.29
N ARG A 32 21.81 17.02 18.30
CA ARG A 32 21.70 17.77 17.04
C ARG A 32 20.45 17.42 16.24
N LEU A 33 20.06 16.14 16.20
CA LEU A 33 18.84 15.71 15.52
C LEU A 33 17.59 16.20 16.24
N ILE A 34 17.59 16.16 17.58
CA ILE A 34 16.49 16.69 18.41
C ILE A 34 16.34 18.20 18.20
N SER A 35 17.44 18.96 18.32
CA SER A 35 17.39 20.41 18.10
C SER A 35 16.94 20.78 16.69
N LEU A 36 17.43 20.07 15.66
CA LEU A 36 17.00 20.30 14.28
C LEU A 36 15.51 20.01 14.08
N MET A 37 14.99 18.98 14.76
CA MET A 37 13.58 18.65 14.71
C MET A 37 12.70 19.70 15.38
N GLU A 38 13.12 20.23 16.54
CA GLU A 38 12.37 21.23 17.30
C GLU A 38 12.28 22.58 16.57
N ILE A 39 13.34 22.99 15.86
CA ILE A 39 13.36 24.29 15.16
C ILE A 39 12.81 24.24 13.73
N SER A 40 12.58 23.05 13.16
CA SER A 40 12.24 22.90 11.74
C SER A 40 10.73 23.00 11.50
N GLU A 41 10.31 23.99 10.71
CA GLU A 41 8.94 24.09 10.20
C GLU A 41 8.62 23.02 9.14
N SER A 42 9.63 22.48 8.46
CA SER A 42 9.46 21.41 7.47
C SER A 42 9.18 20.07 8.14
N ASP A 43 8.00 19.52 7.87
CA ASP A 43 7.58 18.20 8.34
C ASP A 43 8.45 17.07 7.77
N LYS A 44 8.89 17.18 6.51
CA LYS A 44 9.84 16.27 5.88
C LYS A 44 11.15 16.21 6.66
N ILE A 45 11.69 17.36 7.08
CA ILE A 45 12.92 17.41 7.89
C ILE A 45 12.66 16.80 9.27
N ARG A 46 11.56 17.16 9.94
CA ARG A 46 11.21 16.59 11.26
C ARG A 46 11.09 15.07 11.21
N ALA A 47 10.36 14.52 10.25
CA ALA A 47 10.21 13.08 10.06
C ALA A 47 11.57 12.40 9.76
N GLN A 48 12.43 13.04 8.96
CA GLN A 48 13.79 12.55 8.71
C GLN A 48 14.65 12.54 9.98
N CYS A 49 14.56 13.55 10.83
CA CYS A 49 15.26 13.55 12.13
C CYS A 49 14.87 12.33 12.97
N ILE A 50 13.57 12.06 13.12
CA ILE A 50 13.07 10.89 13.88
C ILE A 50 13.56 9.58 13.28
N ASN A 51 13.52 9.43 11.95
CA ASN A 51 14.05 8.25 11.28
C ASN A 51 15.55 8.07 11.54
N LYS A 52 16.34 9.15 11.54
CA LYS A 52 17.77 9.08 11.86
C LYS A 52 18.04 8.76 13.33
N LEU A 53 17.24 9.29 14.25
CA LEU A 53 17.26 8.90 15.67
C LEU A 53 16.97 7.40 15.84
N ASN A 54 16.04 6.86 15.06
CA ASN A 54 15.73 5.43 15.05
C ASN A 54 16.89 4.56 14.53
N GLU A 55 17.58 5.01 13.47
CA GLU A 55 18.75 4.33 12.89
C GLU A 55 19.94 4.24 13.84
N ILE A 56 20.09 5.20 14.76
CA ILE A 56 21.18 5.21 15.76
C ILE A 56 20.78 4.59 17.10
N ASP A 57 19.58 4.01 17.18
CA ASP A 57 19.01 3.39 18.39
C ASP A 57 18.92 4.37 19.57
N ALA A 58 18.47 5.59 19.32
CA ALA A 58 18.31 6.62 20.36
C ALA A 58 17.24 6.23 21.38
N LYS A 59 17.59 6.36 22.68
CA LYS A 59 16.81 5.80 23.81
C LYS A 59 16.74 6.70 25.06
N ASN A 60 17.04 7.99 24.92
CA ASN A 60 17.04 8.90 26.07
C ASN A 60 15.61 9.39 26.46
N ASP A 61 15.42 9.80 27.71
CA ASP A 61 14.11 10.21 28.23
C ASP A 61 13.60 11.54 27.68
N LYS A 62 14.50 12.46 27.28
CA LYS A 62 14.11 13.72 26.62
C LYS A 62 13.44 13.42 25.28
N LEU A 63 14.02 12.50 24.51
CA LEU A 63 13.47 12.03 23.25
C LEU A 63 12.10 11.39 23.45
N PHE A 64 11.93 10.51 24.45
CA PHE A 64 10.64 9.89 24.73
C PHE A 64 9.52 10.94 24.92
N LYS A 65 9.74 11.93 25.79
CA LYS A 65 8.77 13.01 26.05
C LYS A 65 8.44 13.82 24.80
N LEU A 66 9.45 14.09 23.98
CA LEU A 66 9.29 14.81 22.71
C LEU A 66 8.44 14.00 21.72
N LEU A 67 8.67 12.70 21.62
CA LEU A 67 7.87 11.80 20.77
C LEU A 67 6.40 11.76 21.24
N GLU A 68 6.13 11.71 22.54
CA GLU A 68 4.76 11.78 23.07
C GLU A 68 4.07 13.10 22.69
N SER A 69 4.78 14.22 22.83
CA SER A 69 4.27 15.54 22.43
C SER A 69 3.97 15.61 20.94
N ILE A 70 4.82 15.03 20.09
CA ILE A 70 4.64 14.96 18.64
C ILE A 70 3.37 14.20 18.27
N LEU A 71 3.06 13.09 18.95
CA LEU A 71 1.84 12.32 18.67
C LEU A 71 0.56 13.14 18.86
N ILE A 72 0.59 14.13 19.75
CA ILE A 72 -0.57 14.95 20.10
C ILE A 72 -0.62 16.24 19.28
N SER A 73 0.53 16.87 19.04
CA SER A 73 0.60 18.26 18.56
C SER A 73 1.06 18.43 17.11
N ASP A 74 1.80 17.47 16.53
CA ASP A 74 2.30 17.64 15.16
C ASP A 74 1.18 17.34 14.16
N SER A 75 0.89 18.29 13.28
CA SER A 75 -0.15 18.15 12.26
C SER A 75 0.21 17.13 11.18
N SER A 76 1.50 16.86 10.96
CA SER A 76 1.93 15.99 9.86
C SER A 76 1.85 14.50 10.25
N PRO A 77 1.05 13.69 9.52
CA PRO A 77 0.98 12.25 9.76
C PRO A 77 2.31 11.55 9.47
N HIS A 78 3.17 12.12 8.63
CA HIS A 78 4.51 11.57 8.36
C HIS A 78 5.40 11.66 9.60
N VAL A 79 5.35 12.79 10.32
CA VAL A 79 6.12 13.00 11.56
C VAL A 79 5.56 12.10 12.66
N ARG A 80 4.24 12.06 12.85
CA ARG A 80 3.60 11.19 13.84
C ARG A 80 3.86 9.70 13.56
N SER A 81 3.81 9.27 12.31
CA SER A 81 4.15 7.88 11.91
C SER A 81 5.59 7.53 12.24
N ALA A 82 6.55 8.44 11.98
CA ALA A 82 7.94 8.23 12.36
C ALA A 82 8.09 8.12 13.88
N ALA A 83 7.37 8.95 14.65
CA ALA A 83 7.37 8.88 16.11
C ALA A 83 6.83 7.55 16.63
N VAL A 84 5.69 7.09 16.11
CA VAL A 84 5.11 5.77 16.43
C VAL A 84 6.12 4.65 16.19
N LYS A 85 6.79 4.62 15.04
CA LYS A 85 7.79 3.59 14.70
C LYS A 85 8.95 3.57 15.70
N LEU A 86 9.42 4.73 16.13
CA LEU A 86 10.49 4.83 17.11
C LEU A 86 10.01 4.41 18.51
N LEU A 87 8.81 4.81 18.91
CA LEU A 87 8.20 4.40 20.19
C LEU A 87 8.03 2.88 20.26
N LEU A 88 7.48 2.25 19.21
CA LEU A 88 7.31 0.79 19.15
C LEU A 88 8.64 0.03 19.27
N LYS A 89 9.72 0.56 18.68
CA LYS A 89 11.04 -0.09 18.72
C LYS A 89 11.78 0.13 20.05
N SER A 90 11.83 1.38 20.52
CA SER A 90 12.75 1.80 21.57
C SER A 90 12.07 2.05 22.92
N PHE A 91 10.76 2.29 22.95
CA PHE A 91 10.04 2.76 24.14
C PHE A 91 8.72 2.02 24.42
N LEU A 92 8.53 0.82 23.84
CA LEU A 92 7.25 0.09 23.86
C LEU A 92 6.57 0.04 25.23
N LYS A 93 7.32 -0.31 26.29
CA LYS A 93 6.82 -0.42 27.66
C LYS A 93 6.34 0.93 28.22
N LYS A 94 7.04 2.03 27.88
CA LYS A 94 6.71 3.38 28.35
C LYS A 94 5.58 4.00 27.51
N SER A 95 5.45 3.62 26.23
CA SER A 95 4.55 4.27 25.28
C SER A 95 3.13 3.69 25.21
N SER A 96 2.74 2.76 26.08
CA SER A 96 1.44 2.07 25.98
C SER A 96 0.26 3.06 25.95
N GLN A 97 0.27 4.08 26.81
CA GLN A 97 -0.84 5.04 26.89
C GLN A 97 -0.85 6.00 25.68
N ALA A 98 0.32 6.44 25.23
CA ALA A 98 0.44 7.29 24.05
C ALA A 98 -0.02 6.56 22.78
N LEU A 99 0.36 5.29 22.61
CA LEU A 99 -0.09 4.45 21.51
C LEU A 99 -1.60 4.19 21.56
N LEU A 100 -2.16 3.96 22.76
CA LEU A 100 -3.60 3.80 22.93
C LEU A 100 -4.38 5.07 22.53
N TRP A 101 -3.86 6.25 22.88
CA TRP A 101 -4.43 7.53 22.45
C TRP A 101 -4.41 7.67 20.92
N VAL A 102 -3.29 7.30 20.28
CA VAL A 102 -3.14 7.34 18.83
C VAL A 102 -4.16 6.43 18.16
N VAL A 103 -4.26 5.17 18.59
CA VAL A 103 -5.23 4.20 18.03
C VAL A 103 -6.66 4.73 18.12
N ARG A 104 -7.03 5.37 19.23
CA ARG A 104 -8.37 5.92 19.45
C ARG A 104 -8.74 7.14 18.60
N ARG A 105 -7.75 7.94 18.19
CA ARG A 105 -8.01 9.30 17.70
C ARG A 105 -7.37 9.64 16.36
N ASP A 106 -6.20 9.07 16.06
CA ASP A 106 -5.55 9.35 14.78
C ASP A 106 -6.29 8.60 13.66
N LYS A 107 -6.65 9.33 12.61
CA LYS A 107 -7.36 8.78 11.45
C LYS A 107 -6.45 8.53 10.27
N SER A 108 -5.17 8.89 10.37
CA SER A 108 -4.24 8.72 9.26
C SER A 108 -3.81 7.26 9.15
N PRO A 109 -3.95 6.63 7.96
CA PRO A 109 -3.47 5.26 7.76
C PRO A 109 -1.95 5.16 7.92
N LEU A 110 -1.21 6.24 7.66
CA LEU A 110 0.25 6.30 7.85
C LEU A 110 0.66 6.12 9.31
N VAL A 111 -0.16 6.62 10.24
CA VAL A 111 0.11 6.58 11.68
C VAL A 111 -0.40 5.30 12.32
N LEU A 112 -1.60 4.84 11.92
CA LEU A 112 -2.20 3.61 12.46
C LEU A 112 -1.48 2.34 12.00
N ASN A 113 -1.05 2.28 10.73
CA ASN A 113 -0.51 1.04 10.16
C ASN A 113 0.74 0.49 10.88
N PRO A 114 1.75 1.30 11.27
CA PRO A 114 2.87 0.78 12.04
C PRO A 114 2.47 0.08 13.35
N ILE A 115 1.40 0.55 14.01
CA ILE A 115 0.87 -0.07 15.23
C ILE A 115 0.22 -1.41 14.90
N ILE A 116 -0.61 -1.44 13.86
CA ILE A 116 -1.31 -2.65 13.40
C ILE A 116 -0.30 -3.71 12.94
N GLU A 117 0.70 -3.36 12.14
CA GLU A 117 1.76 -4.29 11.72
C GLU A 117 2.59 -4.81 12.89
N PHE A 118 2.83 -3.97 13.89
CA PHE A 118 3.52 -4.41 15.10
C PHE A 118 2.66 -5.40 15.89
N PHE A 119 1.36 -5.14 16.00
CA PHE A 119 0.40 -6.04 16.63
C PHE A 119 0.31 -7.40 15.91
N GLU A 120 0.24 -7.41 14.58
CA GLU A 120 0.21 -8.65 13.79
C GLU A 120 1.45 -9.52 14.03
N LYS A 121 2.64 -8.89 14.11
CA LYS A 121 3.91 -9.61 14.26
C LYS A 121 4.24 -9.98 15.70
N ASN A 122 3.85 -9.15 16.66
CA ASN A 122 4.28 -9.27 18.06
C ASN A 122 3.11 -9.03 19.05
N PRO A 123 1.98 -9.75 18.92
CA PRO A 123 0.80 -9.46 19.73
C PRO A 123 1.07 -9.62 21.23
N SER A 124 1.91 -10.58 21.64
CA SER A 124 2.25 -10.84 23.04
C SER A 124 3.00 -9.69 23.74
N LEU A 125 3.62 -8.78 22.98
CA LEU A 125 4.37 -7.66 23.54
C LEU A 125 3.48 -6.44 23.86
N LEU A 126 2.24 -6.43 23.40
CA LEU A 126 1.31 -5.32 23.61
C LEU A 126 0.41 -5.57 24.82
N SER A 127 0.06 -4.48 25.50
CA SER A 127 -0.89 -4.48 26.62
C SER A 127 -2.29 -4.92 26.16
N ASP A 128 -3.06 -5.51 27.07
CA ASP A 128 -4.42 -6.00 26.76
C ASP A 128 -5.35 -4.89 26.28
N SER A 129 -5.26 -3.70 26.89
CA SER A 129 -6.04 -2.54 26.47
C SER A 129 -5.73 -2.10 25.04
N LEU A 130 -4.45 -2.09 24.65
CA LEU A 130 -4.05 -1.71 23.29
C LEU A 130 -4.47 -2.76 22.26
N LYS A 131 -4.33 -4.06 22.58
CA LYS A 131 -4.81 -5.15 21.72
C LYS A 131 -6.33 -5.09 21.51
N GLN A 132 -7.07 -4.85 22.59
CA GLN A 132 -8.53 -4.71 22.53
C GLN A 132 -8.92 -3.57 21.60
N GLU A 133 -8.33 -2.39 21.77
CA GLU A 133 -8.66 -1.22 20.96
C GLU A 133 -8.34 -1.43 19.46
N ILE A 134 -7.19 -2.03 19.16
CA ILE A 134 -6.82 -2.36 17.77
C ILE A 134 -7.85 -3.31 17.17
N ASN A 135 -8.22 -4.37 17.89
CA ASN A 135 -9.22 -5.34 17.44
C ASN A 135 -10.60 -4.69 17.23
N GLU A 136 -11.01 -3.76 18.09
CA GLU A 136 -12.29 -3.05 17.96
C GLU A 136 -12.34 -2.20 16.68
N ILE A 137 -11.28 -1.44 16.39
CA ILE A 137 -11.20 -0.63 15.16
C ILE A 137 -11.18 -1.50 13.91
N LEU A 138 -10.38 -2.57 13.91
CA LEU A 138 -10.36 -3.52 12.81
C LEU A 138 -11.75 -4.15 12.63
N THR A 139 -12.39 -4.62 13.70
CA THR A 139 -13.74 -5.20 13.63
C THR A 139 -14.75 -4.22 13.05
N LYS A 140 -14.72 -2.95 13.46
CA LYS A 140 -15.59 -1.91 12.91
C LYS A 140 -15.36 -1.69 11.41
N PHE A 141 -14.10 -1.66 10.97
CA PHE A 141 -13.78 -1.56 9.54
C PHE A 141 -14.31 -2.78 8.78
N ALA A 142 -14.06 -4.01 9.26
CA ALA A 142 -14.61 -5.24 8.68
C ALA A 142 -16.13 -5.18 8.53
N GLN A 143 -16.85 -4.76 9.57
CA GLN A 143 -18.30 -4.63 9.55
C GLN A 143 -18.79 -3.66 8.48
N ILE A 144 -18.18 -2.47 8.39
CA ILE A 144 -18.52 -1.48 7.35
C ILE A 144 -18.26 -2.04 5.96
N MET A 145 -17.15 -2.74 5.79
CA MET A 145 -16.75 -3.43 4.56
C MET A 145 -17.57 -4.70 4.28
N GLY A 146 -18.30 -5.22 5.26
CA GLY A 146 -18.98 -6.52 5.15
C GLY A 146 -18.02 -7.69 4.91
N ILE A 147 -16.76 -7.56 5.34
CA ILE A 147 -15.73 -8.59 5.18
C ILE A 147 -15.28 -9.13 6.54
N VAL A 148 -14.54 -10.22 6.51
CA VAL A 148 -13.83 -10.74 7.68
C VAL A 148 -12.62 -9.86 8.06
N VAL A 149 -12.28 -9.84 9.35
CA VAL A 149 -11.24 -8.96 9.92
C VAL A 149 -9.87 -9.19 9.29
N ASP A 150 -9.55 -10.44 9.01
CA ASP A 150 -8.29 -10.88 8.41
C ASP A 150 -8.07 -10.36 6.98
N GLU A 151 -9.11 -9.91 6.27
CA GLU A 151 -8.98 -9.32 4.93
C GLU A 151 -8.76 -7.79 4.95
N ILE A 152 -8.91 -7.13 6.10
CA ILE A 152 -8.79 -5.67 6.25
C ILE A 152 -7.39 -5.17 5.91
N LYS A 153 -6.35 -5.95 6.22
CA LYS A 153 -4.95 -5.53 6.02
C LYS A 153 -4.68 -5.10 4.57
N PHE A 154 -5.29 -5.78 3.60
CA PHE A 154 -5.22 -5.37 2.20
C PHE A 154 -5.78 -3.95 1.99
N PHE A 155 -6.96 -3.66 2.51
CA PHE A 155 -7.62 -2.36 2.34
C PHE A 155 -6.91 -1.24 3.12
N LEU A 156 -6.33 -1.53 4.28
CA LEU A 156 -5.46 -0.59 4.98
C LEU A 156 -4.20 -0.26 4.17
N ASP A 157 -3.58 -1.25 3.53
CA ASP A 157 -2.44 -1.00 2.65
C ASP A 157 -2.82 -0.14 1.44
N ILE A 158 -4.04 -0.28 0.94
CA ILE A 158 -4.59 0.62 -0.10
C ILE A 158 -4.75 2.05 0.43
N GLU A 159 -5.31 2.24 1.62
CA GLU A 159 -5.42 3.57 2.24
C GLU A 159 -4.04 4.22 2.44
N ILE A 160 -3.01 3.43 2.79
CA ILE A 160 -1.64 3.92 2.88
C ILE A 160 -1.14 4.40 1.52
N LEU A 161 -1.34 3.62 0.45
CA LEU A 161 -0.92 4.01 -0.90
C LEU A 161 -1.57 5.34 -1.31
N PHE A 162 -2.84 5.56 -0.95
CA PHE A 162 -3.51 6.83 -1.21
C PHE A 162 -3.07 7.99 -0.31
N ALA A 163 -2.51 7.69 0.85
CA ALA A 163 -1.95 8.68 1.77
C ALA A 163 -0.51 9.09 1.42
N LEU A 164 0.23 8.26 0.66
CA LEU A 164 1.59 8.59 0.24
C LEU A 164 1.61 9.88 -0.58
N GLY A 165 2.53 10.79 -0.25
CA GLY A 165 2.65 12.10 -0.89
C GLY A 165 1.66 13.15 -0.41
N LYS A 166 0.66 12.79 0.41
CA LYS A 166 -0.36 13.73 0.89
C LYS A 166 -0.04 14.27 2.28
N THR A 167 -0.18 15.58 2.45
CA THR A 167 0.00 16.24 3.75
C THR A 167 -1.13 15.86 4.72
N ASN A 168 -2.38 15.79 4.25
CA ASN A 168 -3.55 15.46 5.03
C ASN A 168 -4.40 14.39 4.32
N TYR A 169 -4.25 13.13 4.72
CA TYR A 169 -5.12 12.03 4.30
C TYR A 169 -5.60 11.26 5.53
N GLU A 170 -6.92 11.15 5.66
CA GLU A 170 -7.60 10.43 6.73
C GLU A 170 -8.46 9.31 6.14
N ILE A 171 -8.53 8.19 6.86
CA ILE A 171 -9.45 7.11 6.51
C ILE A 171 -10.88 7.60 6.76
N ASN A 172 -11.63 7.78 5.67
CA ASN A 172 -13.07 7.91 5.73
C ASN A 172 -13.71 6.53 5.53
N LEU A 173 -14.15 5.89 6.61
CA LEU A 173 -14.77 4.57 6.55
C LEU A 173 -16.13 4.60 5.83
N GLU A 174 -16.88 5.69 5.88
CA GLU A 174 -18.18 5.81 5.22
C GLU A 174 -18.05 5.78 3.69
N PHE A 175 -16.91 6.22 3.15
CA PHE A 175 -16.62 6.13 1.72
C PHE A 175 -16.67 4.68 1.19
N TYR A 176 -16.36 3.68 2.02
CA TYR A 176 -16.46 2.28 1.61
C TYR A 176 -17.89 1.81 1.37
N ASN A 177 -18.89 2.45 2.00
CA ASN A 177 -20.29 2.20 1.66
C ASN A 177 -20.62 2.69 0.26
N TYR A 178 -20.10 3.85 -0.14
CA TYR A 178 -20.24 4.36 -1.50
C TYR A 178 -19.51 3.47 -2.50
N LEU A 179 -18.24 3.12 -2.22
CA LEU A 179 -17.47 2.24 -3.09
C LEU A 179 -18.22 0.93 -3.36
N LYS A 180 -18.79 0.25 -2.35
CA LYS A 180 -19.57 -1.00 -2.55
C LYS A 180 -20.65 -0.91 -3.62
N LEU A 181 -21.24 0.27 -3.80
CA LEU A 181 -22.27 0.52 -4.81
C LEU A 181 -21.68 0.94 -6.15
N PHE A 182 -20.39 1.31 -6.18
CA PHE A 182 -19.68 1.69 -7.39
C PHE A 182 -19.48 0.49 -8.32
N GLU A 183 -19.95 0.66 -9.55
CA GLU A 183 -19.68 -0.24 -10.66
C GLU A 183 -18.72 0.45 -11.61
N ASP A 184 -17.71 -0.30 -12.07
CA ASP A 184 -16.87 0.13 -13.18
C ASP A 184 -17.76 0.48 -14.37
N ILE A 185 -17.71 1.73 -14.84
CA ILE A 185 -18.64 2.21 -15.87
C ILE A 185 -18.41 1.53 -17.22
N LYS A 186 -17.18 1.09 -17.50
CA LYS A 186 -16.80 0.45 -18.75
C LYS A 186 -17.20 -1.03 -18.78
N TYR A 187 -17.12 -1.72 -17.65
CA TYR A 187 -17.36 -3.16 -17.57
C TYR A 187 -18.61 -3.54 -16.77
N LYS A 188 -19.30 -2.55 -16.18
CA LYS A 188 -20.44 -2.71 -15.25
C LYS A 188 -20.18 -3.74 -14.15
N ASN A 189 -18.92 -3.87 -13.76
CA ASN A 189 -18.51 -4.82 -12.74
C ASN A 189 -18.37 -4.09 -11.41
N LYS A 190 -18.95 -4.66 -10.36
CA LYS A 190 -18.67 -4.21 -9.00
C LYS A 190 -17.18 -4.30 -8.73
N TRP A 191 -16.63 -3.28 -8.09
CA TRP A 191 -15.22 -3.29 -7.73
C TRP A 191 -14.88 -4.43 -6.75
N ILE A 192 -15.84 -4.85 -5.93
CA ILE A 192 -15.70 -5.96 -4.99
C ILE A 192 -16.96 -6.84 -5.00
N SER A 193 -16.76 -8.16 -4.96
CA SER A 193 -17.82 -9.13 -4.63
C SER A 193 -17.42 -9.89 -3.37
N ILE A 194 -18.37 -10.02 -2.46
CA ILE A 194 -18.19 -10.69 -1.17
C ILE A 194 -19.19 -11.84 -1.12
N ASN A 195 -18.71 -13.03 -0.77
CA ASN A 195 -19.56 -14.22 -0.68
C ASN A 195 -20.36 -14.28 0.64
N GLY A 196 -21.21 -15.29 0.79
CA GLY A 196 -22.06 -15.46 1.98
C GLY A 196 -21.31 -15.66 3.30
N SER A 197 -20.00 -15.91 3.30
CA SER A 197 -19.17 -16.00 4.52
C SER A 197 -18.36 -14.72 4.80
N GLY A 198 -18.62 -13.63 4.08
CA GLY A 198 -17.91 -12.36 4.26
C GLY A 198 -16.49 -12.37 3.67
N ARG A 199 -16.18 -13.28 2.76
CA ARG A 199 -14.86 -13.34 2.09
C ARG A 199 -14.94 -12.69 0.71
N VAL A 200 -13.93 -11.90 0.35
CA VAL A 200 -13.82 -11.32 -0.99
C VAL A 200 -13.56 -12.43 -2.01
N GLU A 201 -14.45 -12.55 -3.00
CA GLU A 201 -14.34 -13.53 -4.08
C GLU A 201 -14.04 -12.92 -5.45
N ALA A 202 -14.31 -11.62 -5.64
CA ALA A 202 -13.93 -10.88 -6.83
C ALA A 202 -13.42 -9.49 -6.45
N LEU A 203 -12.36 -9.04 -7.11
CA LEU A 203 -11.77 -7.72 -6.94
C LEU A 203 -11.39 -7.14 -8.30
N THR A 204 -11.91 -5.95 -8.60
CA THR A 204 -11.45 -5.09 -9.69
C THR A 204 -10.69 -3.94 -9.09
N TYR A 205 -9.37 -4.00 -9.20
CA TYR A 205 -8.44 -2.98 -8.71
C TYR A 205 -8.14 -2.01 -9.86
N ASP A 206 -8.74 -0.82 -9.80
CA ASP A 206 -8.42 0.31 -10.67
C ASP A 206 -7.95 1.45 -9.77
N CYS A 207 -6.63 1.55 -9.58
CA CYS A 207 -6.06 2.50 -8.63
C CYS A 207 -6.33 3.96 -9.03
N GLN A 208 -6.45 4.25 -10.32
CA GLN A 208 -6.67 5.61 -10.82
C GLN A 208 -8.12 6.03 -10.57
N ALA A 209 -9.07 5.16 -10.91
CA ALA A 209 -10.48 5.40 -10.61
C ALA A 209 -10.72 5.51 -9.10
N TRP A 210 -10.10 4.65 -8.29
CA TRP A 210 -10.26 4.71 -6.83
C TRP A 210 -9.70 6.01 -6.24
N ARG A 211 -8.52 6.45 -6.71
CA ARG A 211 -7.93 7.72 -6.30
C ARG A 211 -8.83 8.89 -6.69
N TYR A 212 -9.38 8.88 -7.90
CA TYR A 212 -10.34 9.89 -8.34
C TYR A 212 -11.55 9.96 -7.40
N LEU A 213 -12.20 8.84 -7.12
CA LEU A 213 -13.39 8.83 -6.25
C LEU A 213 -13.06 9.34 -4.84
N LYS A 214 -11.86 9.03 -4.33
CA LYS A 214 -11.38 9.52 -3.03
C LYS A 214 -11.10 11.02 -3.03
N GLU A 215 -10.55 11.58 -4.12
CA GLU A 215 -10.13 12.98 -4.21
C GLU A 215 -11.27 13.92 -4.67
N GLY A 216 -12.17 13.43 -5.53
CA GLY A 216 -13.31 14.16 -6.06
C GLY A 216 -14.56 14.17 -5.18
N GLY A 217 -14.48 13.60 -3.97
CA GLY A 217 -15.60 13.37 -3.04
C GLY A 217 -16.56 14.55 -2.81
N PRO A 218 -16.14 15.83 -2.80
CA PRO A 218 -17.07 16.95 -2.69
C PRO A 218 -17.93 17.21 -3.94
N SER A 219 -17.47 16.80 -5.13
CA SER A 219 -18.15 17.05 -6.41
C SER A 219 -18.98 15.87 -6.92
N ILE A 220 -18.76 14.67 -6.35
CA ILE A 220 -19.46 13.43 -6.73
C ILE A 220 -20.55 13.14 -5.68
N THR A 221 -21.57 13.98 -5.63
CA THR A 221 -22.68 13.84 -4.66
C THR A 221 -23.82 12.93 -5.14
N SER A 222 -23.74 12.38 -6.35
CA SER A 222 -24.71 11.40 -6.83
C SER A 222 -24.11 10.39 -7.82
N VAL A 223 -24.67 9.17 -7.82
CA VAL A 223 -24.40 8.10 -8.79
C VAL A 223 -24.71 8.55 -10.23
N LEU A 224 -25.56 9.58 -10.39
CA LEU A 224 -26.03 10.10 -11.68
C LEU A 224 -25.03 11.01 -12.41
N ASN A 225 -24.02 11.57 -11.73
CA ASN A 225 -23.07 12.52 -12.36
C ASN A 225 -21.82 11.86 -12.97
N LEU A 226 -21.79 10.53 -13.07
CA LEU A 226 -20.69 9.79 -13.69
C LEU A 226 -21.02 9.34 -15.13
N GLU A 227 -21.72 10.15 -15.91
CA GLU A 227 -21.95 9.82 -17.33
C GLU A 227 -20.66 9.79 -18.16
N TYR A 228 -19.58 10.46 -17.71
CA TYR A 228 -18.31 10.57 -18.45
C TYR A 228 -17.06 10.51 -17.56
N PRO A 229 -16.82 9.42 -16.81
CA PRO A 229 -15.64 9.25 -15.96
C PRO A 229 -14.31 9.35 -16.73
N SER A 230 -14.31 8.99 -18.01
CA SER A 230 -13.15 9.06 -18.90
C SER A 230 -12.68 10.49 -19.16
N LEU A 231 -13.58 11.47 -19.14
CA LEU A 231 -13.23 12.89 -19.31
C LEU A 231 -12.49 13.41 -18.07
N TYR A 232 -12.96 13.02 -16.87
CA TYR A 232 -12.35 13.38 -15.59
C TYR A 232 -11.03 12.66 -15.31
N LEU A 233 -10.89 11.40 -15.76
CA LEU A 233 -9.65 10.63 -15.65
C LEU A 233 -8.46 11.34 -16.32
N SER A 234 -8.68 12.03 -17.45
CA SER A 234 -7.62 12.77 -18.14
C SER A 234 -7.08 13.95 -17.32
N THR A 235 -7.94 14.63 -16.56
CA THR A 235 -7.61 15.81 -15.76
C THR A 235 -6.82 15.46 -14.48
N ILE A 236 -6.85 14.19 -14.06
CA ILE A 236 -6.26 13.72 -12.80
C ILE A 236 -4.90 13.07 -13.01
N ILE A 237 -4.64 12.57 -14.23
CA ILE A 237 -3.32 12.07 -14.61
C ILE A 237 -2.24 13.14 -14.40
N ASP A 238 -2.58 14.42 -14.56
CA ASP A 238 -1.69 15.57 -14.29
C ASP A 238 -1.37 15.79 -12.80
N TYR A 239 -2.13 15.22 -11.86
CA TYR A 239 -1.92 15.35 -10.40
C TYR A 239 -1.11 14.20 -9.77
N SER A 240 -0.57 13.29 -10.60
CA SER A 240 0.09 12.05 -10.16
C SER A 240 1.63 12.14 -10.07
N ASP A 241 2.20 13.34 -9.93
CA ASP A 241 3.67 13.52 -9.93
C ASP A 241 4.39 12.90 -8.72
N ASP A 242 3.68 12.58 -7.63
CA ASP A 242 4.31 12.21 -6.35
C ASP A 242 4.72 10.72 -6.19
N LEU A 243 4.40 9.83 -7.14
CA LEU A 243 4.66 8.38 -7.01
C LEU A 243 5.76 7.83 -7.94
N ASP A 244 6.57 8.69 -8.58
CA ASP A 244 7.52 8.28 -9.65
C ASP A 244 6.85 7.40 -10.74
N GLY A 245 5.52 7.53 -10.91
CA GLY A 245 4.71 6.72 -11.83
C GLY A 245 4.62 5.21 -11.51
N LYS A 246 5.11 4.73 -10.36
CA LYS A 246 5.08 3.30 -10.02
C LYS A 246 3.86 2.92 -9.20
N ILE A 247 2.86 2.36 -9.88
CA ILE A 247 1.70 1.73 -9.25
C ILE A 247 2.10 0.32 -8.80
N PHE A 248 1.81 -0.04 -7.55
CA PHE A 248 2.11 -1.36 -6.98
C PHE A 248 0.88 -1.95 -6.29
N VAL A 249 0.69 -3.26 -6.47
CA VAL A 249 -0.32 -4.04 -5.75
C VAL A 249 0.26 -4.47 -4.40
N PRO A 250 -0.33 -4.10 -3.24
CA PRO A 250 0.20 -4.51 -1.95
C PRO A 250 0.37 -6.02 -1.82
N LYS A 251 1.45 -6.45 -1.15
CA LYS A 251 1.68 -7.89 -0.89
C LYS A 251 0.56 -8.51 -0.07
N SER A 252 -0.12 -7.72 0.75
CA SER A 252 -1.30 -8.09 1.54
C SER A 252 -2.52 -8.50 0.71
N ILE A 253 -2.48 -8.39 -0.63
CA ILE A 253 -3.51 -9.01 -1.47
C ILE A 253 -3.68 -10.51 -1.19
N THR A 254 -2.64 -11.16 -0.63
CA THR A 254 -2.70 -12.57 -0.20
C THR A 254 -3.65 -12.86 0.95
N TYR A 255 -4.06 -11.85 1.71
CA TYR A 255 -5.09 -12.04 2.74
C TYR A 255 -6.45 -12.36 2.12
N LEU A 256 -6.69 -11.97 0.86
CA LEU A 256 -7.88 -12.31 0.08
C LEU A 256 -7.82 -13.76 -0.44
N SER A 257 -7.66 -14.71 0.48
CA SER A 257 -7.36 -16.12 0.16
C SER A 257 -8.46 -16.83 -0.63
N LYS A 258 -9.69 -16.30 -0.64
CA LYS A 258 -10.85 -16.82 -1.38
C LYS A 258 -11.14 -16.10 -2.68
N LEU A 259 -10.22 -15.26 -3.13
CA LEU A 259 -10.34 -14.53 -4.38
C LEU A 259 -10.34 -15.49 -5.58
N LYS A 260 -11.41 -15.44 -6.38
CA LYS A 260 -11.59 -16.22 -7.61
C LYS A 260 -11.38 -15.38 -8.85
N LEU A 261 -11.68 -14.08 -8.77
CA LEU A 261 -11.48 -13.13 -9.86
C LEU A 261 -10.64 -11.95 -9.38
N LEU A 262 -9.54 -11.70 -10.08
CA LEU A 262 -8.69 -10.53 -9.87
C LEU A 262 -8.53 -9.81 -11.21
N ASN A 263 -9.07 -8.60 -11.29
CA ASN A 263 -8.87 -7.71 -12.41
C ASN A 263 -7.93 -6.58 -11.98
N LEU A 264 -6.75 -6.55 -12.59
CA LEU A 264 -5.68 -5.57 -12.43
C LEU A 264 -5.39 -4.85 -13.76
N SER A 265 -6.31 -4.93 -14.73
CA SER A 265 -6.11 -4.34 -16.04
C SER A 265 -6.03 -2.82 -15.98
N SER A 266 -5.31 -2.20 -16.91
CA SER A 266 -5.25 -0.73 -17.07
C SER A 266 -4.66 0.06 -15.89
N ASN A 267 -3.69 -0.49 -15.17
CA ASN A 267 -3.07 0.14 -13.99
C ASN A 267 -1.62 0.60 -14.21
N ASN A 268 -1.11 0.63 -15.44
CA ASN A 268 0.30 0.97 -15.75
C ASN A 268 1.32 0.15 -14.93
N LEU A 269 0.98 -1.08 -14.52
CA LEU A 269 1.85 -1.90 -13.66
C LEU A 269 3.10 -2.32 -14.45
N SER A 270 4.28 -1.96 -13.94
CA SER A 270 5.54 -2.46 -14.51
C SER A 270 5.87 -3.88 -14.02
N ASN A 271 5.39 -4.23 -12.83
CA ASN A 271 5.53 -5.55 -12.20
C ASN A 271 4.30 -5.85 -11.35
N VAL A 272 4.13 -7.13 -11.01
CA VAL A 272 3.20 -7.60 -9.97
C VAL A 272 3.95 -8.34 -8.87
N PRO A 273 3.51 -8.29 -7.61
CA PRO A 273 4.22 -8.98 -6.53
C PRO A 273 4.18 -10.49 -6.71
N ASP A 274 5.29 -11.16 -6.40
CA ASP A 274 5.38 -12.63 -6.40
C ASP A 274 4.28 -13.27 -5.52
N SER A 275 3.80 -12.55 -4.51
CA SER A 275 2.77 -13.02 -3.59
C SER A 275 1.41 -13.31 -4.25
N ILE A 276 1.12 -12.77 -5.45
CA ILE A 276 -0.10 -13.15 -6.21
C ILE A 276 -0.18 -14.67 -6.40
N GLY A 277 0.95 -15.36 -6.53
CA GLY A 277 0.99 -16.83 -6.63
C GLY A 277 0.37 -17.58 -5.43
N ASN A 278 0.14 -16.90 -4.30
CA ASN A 278 -0.50 -17.50 -3.13
C ASN A 278 -2.04 -17.51 -3.22
N LEU A 279 -2.62 -16.85 -4.22
CA LEU A 279 -4.07 -16.84 -4.48
C LEU A 279 -4.49 -18.12 -5.20
N VAL A 280 -4.35 -19.27 -4.54
CA VAL A 280 -4.51 -20.59 -5.15
C VAL A 280 -5.94 -20.89 -5.64
N ASP A 281 -6.95 -20.19 -5.10
CA ASP A 281 -8.35 -20.31 -5.49
C ASP A 281 -8.69 -19.45 -6.74
N LEU A 282 -7.73 -18.69 -7.27
CA LEU A 282 -7.91 -17.76 -8.38
C LEU A 282 -8.22 -18.51 -9.68
N LYS A 283 -9.30 -18.09 -10.35
CA LYS A 283 -9.81 -18.67 -11.60
C LYS A 283 -9.69 -17.71 -12.79
N ILE A 284 -9.81 -16.41 -12.53
CA ILE A 284 -9.77 -15.38 -13.55
C ILE A 284 -8.76 -14.33 -13.10
N LEU A 285 -7.75 -14.10 -13.94
CA LEU A 285 -6.74 -13.06 -13.75
C LEU A 285 -6.64 -12.21 -15.00
N ASP A 286 -7.02 -10.94 -14.88
CA ASP A 286 -6.81 -9.95 -15.94
C ASP A 286 -5.69 -8.99 -15.55
N LEU A 287 -4.61 -9.01 -16.31
CA LEU A 287 -3.44 -8.14 -16.20
C LEU A 287 -3.23 -7.33 -17.48
N SER A 288 -4.24 -7.25 -18.34
CA SER A 288 -4.11 -6.59 -19.63
C SER A 288 -3.92 -5.07 -19.51
N ARG A 289 -3.35 -4.43 -20.54
CA ARG A 289 -3.12 -2.98 -20.58
C ARG A 289 -2.27 -2.49 -19.41
N ASN A 290 -1.16 -3.17 -19.18
CA ASN A 290 -0.14 -2.79 -18.21
C ASN A 290 1.21 -2.68 -18.92
N GLN A 291 2.30 -2.56 -18.16
CA GLN A 291 3.65 -2.41 -18.70
C GLN A 291 4.53 -3.61 -18.34
N LEU A 292 3.94 -4.78 -18.08
CA LEU A 292 4.63 -5.95 -17.55
C LEU A 292 5.65 -6.49 -18.56
N GLU A 293 6.89 -6.66 -18.10
CA GLU A 293 7.96 -7.28 -18.91
C GLU A 293 8.13 -8.78 -18.62
N LYS A 294 7.69 -9.23 -17.44
CA LYS A 294 7.85 -10.60 -16.96
C LYS A 294 6.64 -11.03 -16.14
N ILE A 295 6.42 -12.35 -16.11
CA ILE A 295 5.46 -13.01 -15.22
C ILE A 295 6.25 -13.64 -14.06
N PRO A 296 5.85 -13.42 -12.79
CA PRO A 296 6.47 -14.08 -11.64
C PRO A 296 6.49 -15.60 -11.75
N LYS A 297 7.58 -16.23 -11.29
CA LYS A 297 7.66 -17.71 -11.24
C LYS A 297 6.59 -18.31 -10.32
N SER A 298 6.21 -17.59 -9.27
CA SER A 298 5.18 -18.01 -8.30
C SER A 298 3.80 -18.23 -8.93
N PHE A 299 3.53 -17.69 -10.12
CA PHE A 299 2.27 -17.96 -10.84
C PHE A 299 2.11 -19.46 -11.15
N SER A 300 3.18 -20.26 -11.15
CA SER A 300 3.08 -21.73 -11.24
C SER A 300 2.14 -22.35 -10.20
N ASN A 301 1.91 -21.66 -9.07
CA ASN A 301 1.03 -22.11 -8.00
C ASN A 301 -0.47 -21.89 -8.29
N LEU A 302 -0.81 -21.07 -9.27
CA LEU A 302 -2.19 -20.71 -9.65
C LEU A 302 -2.87 -21.81 -10.48
N LYS A 303 -2.96 -23.02 -9.93
CA LYS A 303 -3.39 -24.24 -10.65
C LYS A 303 -4.86 -24.21 -11.09
N ASN A 304 -5.68 -23.33 -10.50
CA ASN A 304 -7.11 -23.20 -10.76
C ASN A 304 -7.46 -22.14 -11.81
N ILE A 305 -6.47 -21.45 -12.38
CA ILE A 305 -6.70 -20.43 -13.41
C ILE A 305 -7.38 -21.05 -14.63
N ARG A 306 -8.48 -20.44 -15.04
CA ARG A 306 -9.27 -20.76 -16.24
C ARG A 306 -9.09 -19.69 -17.31
N VAL A 307 -9.05 -18.42 -16.90
CA VAL A 307 -8.90 -17.28 -17.81
C VAL A 307 -7.70 -16.46 -17.37
N LEU A 308 -6.74 -16.30 -18.27
CA LEU A 308 -5.60 -15.41 -18.09
C LEU A 308 -5.54 -14.41 -19.26
N ASN A 309 -5.62 -13.13 -18.94
CA ASN A 309 -5.46 -12.06 -19.92
C ASN A 309 -4.20 -11.24 -19.62
N LEU A 310 -3.23 -11.28 -20.53
CA LEU A 310 -1.96 -10.57 -20.48
C LEU A 310 -1.80 -9.61 -21.68
N SER A 311 -2.88 -9.37 -22.42
CA SER A 311 -2.83 -8.56 -23.65
C SER A 311 -2.36 -7.13 -23.35
N TYR A 312 -1.74 -6.44 -24.32
CA TYR A 312 -1.27 -5.07 -24.19
C TYR A 312 -0.28 -4.92 -23.02
N ASN A 313 0.85 -5.63 -23.10
CA ASN A 313 1.96 -5.59 -22.14
C ASN A 313 3.31 -5.58 -22.89
N ASN A 314 4.42 -5.65 -22.16
CA ASN A 314 5.79 -5.66 -22.71
C ASN A 314 6.46 -7.05 -22.63
N LEU A 315 5.68 -8.13 -22.55
CA LEU A 315 6.21 -9.48 -22.32
C LEU A 315 7.03 -9.95 -23.51
N LYS A 316 8.23 -10.47 -23.24
CA LYS A 316 9.15 -11.00 -24.27
C LYS A 316 9.12 -12.52 -24.36
N ASN A 317 8.76 -13.19 -23.27
CA ASN A 317 8.71 -14.64 -23.16
C ASN A 317 7.50 -15.05 -22.32
N LEU A 318 6.94 -16.23 -22.63
CA LEU A 318 5.90 -16.85 -21.82
C LEU A 318 6.53 -17.99 -21.00
N PRO A 319 6.30 -18.09 -19.68
CA PRO A 319 6.85 -19.18 -18.89
C PRO A 319 6.23 -20.54 -19.22
N ASP A 320 7.07 -21.58 -19.29
CA ASP A 320 6.65 -22.94 -19.61
C ASP A 320 5.62 -23.53 -18.64
N PHE A 321 5.58 -23.07 -17.38
CA PHE A 321 4.63 -23.59 -16.39
C PHE A 321 3.17 -23.36 -16.80
N ILE A 322 2.87 -22.41 -17.69
CA ILE A 322 1.51 -22.13 -18.17
C ILE A 322 0.94 -23.35 -18.92
N THR A 323 1.79 -24.11 -19.62
CA THR A 323 1.39 -25.39 -20.26
C THR A 323 0.88 -26.43 -19.27
N LYS A 324 1.37 -26.37 -18.02
CA LYS A 324 1.04 -27.32 -16.94
C LYS A 324 -0.29 -27.01 -16.24
N TRP A 325 -0.89 -25.84 -16.46
CA TRP A 325 -2.16 -25.46 -15.82
C TRP A 325 -3.33 -26.23 -16.41
N GLN A 326 -3.83 -27.24 -15.71
CA GLN A 326 -4.88 -28.14 -16.20
C GLN A 326 -6.22 -27.44 -16.44
N SER A 327 -6.53 -26.42 -15.65
CA SER A 327 -7.82 -25.71 -15.70
C SER A 327 -7.88 -24.57 -16.72
N LEU A 328 -6.74 -24.19 -17.31
CA LEU A 328 -6.66 -23.04 -18.22
C LEU A 328 -7.44 -23.36 -19.50
N SER A 329 -8.44 -22.54 -19.81
CA SER A 329 -9.27 -22.65 -21.01
C SER A 329 -9.14 -21.44 -21.92
N GLU A 330 -8.81 -20.27 -21.37
CA GLU A 330 -8.64 -19.04 -22.13
C GLU A 330 -7.32 -18.33 -21.79
N LEU A 331 -6.53 -18.06 -22.84
CA LEU A 331 -5.31 -17.26 -22.76
C LEU A 331 -5.33 -16.15 -23.82
N ARG A 332 -5.13 -14.91 -23.38
CA ARG A 332 -5.03 -13.73 -24.25
C ARG A 332 -3.67 -13.05 -24.09
N LEU A 333 -2.96 -12.88 -25.20
CA LEU A 333 -1.56 -12.43 -25.29
C LEU A 333 -1.35 -11.29 -26.30
N LYS A 334 -2.42 -10.81 -26.95
CA LYS A 334 -2.38 -9.79 -28.00
C LYS A 334 -1.52 -8.58 -27.59
N GLU A 335 -0.81 -7.96 -28.53
CA GLU A 335 -0.01 -6.74 -28.29
C GLU A 335 1.02 -6.92 -27.16
N ASN A 336 1.93 -7.89 -27.36
CA ASN A 336 3.12 -8.09 -26.53
C ASN A 336 4.39 -8.11 -27.40
N LYS A 337 5.56 -8.27 -26.80
CA LYS A 337 6.88 -8.21 -27.47
C LYS A 337 7.52 -9.59 -27.65
N PHE A 338 6.70 -10.62 -27.86
CA PHE A 338 7.17 -12.00 -28.00
C PHE A 338 7.99 -12.18 -29.27
N LYS A 339 9.17 -12.81 -29.15
CA LYS A 339 10.04 -13.12 -30.30
C LYS A 339 9.91 -14.56 -30.78
N ASN A 340 9.63 -15.50 -29.88
CA ASN A 340 9.42 -16.90 -30.20
C ASN A 340 8.44 -17.50 -29.20
N LEU A 341 7.31 -18.00 -29.69
CA LEU A 341 6.29 -18.68 -28.90
C LEU A 341 6.05 -20.12 -29.35
N SER A 342 6.72 -20.59 -30.41
CA SER A 342 6.28 -21.75 -31.20
C SER A 342 6.10 -23.04 -30.39
N PRO A 343 7.04 -23.47 -29.51
CA PRO A 343 6.84 -24.72 -28.77
C PRO A 343 5.68 -24.65 -27.76
N ILE A 344 5.49 -23.46 -27.16
CA ILE A 344 4.49 -23.26 -26.11
C ILE A 344 3.09 -23.10 -26.73
N VAL A 345 2.99 -22.36 -27.83
CA VAL A 345 1.71 -22.13 -28.53
C VAL A 345 1.17 -23.41 -29.13
N GLU A 346 2.00 -24.27 -29.71
CA GLU A 346 1.55 -25.55 -30.25
C GLU A 346 0.97 -26.47 -29.15
N ASN A 347 1.57 -26.43 -27.96
CA ASN A 347 1.05 -27.16 -26.80
C ASN A 347 -0.30 -26.59 -26.34
N LEU A 348 -0.39 -25.27 -26.19
CA LEU A 348 -1.57 -24.59 -25.70
C LEU A 348 -2.74 -24.61 -26.69
N SER A 349 -2.50 -24.50 -27.99
CA SER A 349 -3.55 -24.49 -29.02
C SER A 349 -4.34 -25.80 -29.09
N LYS A 350 -3.76 -26.91 -28.60
CA LYS A 350 -4.44 -28.21 -28.54
C LYS A 350 -5.34 -28.37 -27.31
N LYS A 351 -5.22 -27.47 -26.33
CA LYS A 351 -5.84 -27.58 -25.01
C LYS A 351 -6.80 -26.44 -24.68
N LEU A 352 -6.53 -25.23 -25.16
CA LEU A 352 -7.33 -24.05 -24.84
C LEU A 352 -8.54 -23.92 -25.75
N ASP A 353 -9.68 -23.57 -25.16
CA ASP A 353 -10.89 -23.19 -25.90
C ASP A 353 -10.68 -21.87 -26.65
N VAL A 354 -9.94 -20.94 -26.03
CA VAL A 354 -9.64 -19.63 -26.59
C VAL A 354 -8.16 -19.29 -26.41
N LEU A 355 -7.47 -19.11 -27.53
CA LEU A 355 -6.10 -18.61 -27.58
C LEU A 355 -6.04 -17.40 -28.51
N LYS A 356 -5.79 -16.21 -27.96
CA LYS A 356 -5.62 -14.97 -28.72
C LYS A 356 -4.18 -14.49 -28.57
N ILE A 357 -3.42 -14.45 -29.66
CA ILE A 357 -2.00 -14.07 -29.66
C ILE A 357 -1.80 -12.72 -30.34
#